data_AF-A0A938HCR8-F1
#
_entry.id   AF-A0A938HCR8-F1
#
_cell.length_a   1.000
_cell.length_b   1.000
_cell.length_c   1.000
_cell.angle_alpha   90.00
_cell.angle_beta   90.00
_cell.angle_gamma   90.00
#
_symmetry.space_group_name_H-M   'P 1'
#
loop_
_entity.id
_entity.type
_entity.pdbx_description
1 polymer ?
#
loop_
_entity_poly.entity_id
_entity_poly.type
_entity_poly.pdbx_seq_one_letter_code
_entity_poly.pdbx_strand_id
1 'polypeptide(L)'
;MKDPIKHFGFDPANYKWLYIGLAINILGFLLMIGGGSDDPNVFKADELFSSVRITIAPMLIVAGYVVIFYAIMKRNKKDQTES
;
A
#
# COMPACT_ATOMS: atom_id res chain seq x y z
N MET A 1 2.69 20.45 33.95
CA MET A 1 2.64 19.13 33.29
C MET A 1 2.20 19.39 31.86
N LYS A 2 2.99 18.99 30.87
CA LYS A 2 2.76 19.31 29.46
C LYS A 2 2.03 18.12 28.87
N ASP A 3 0.72 18.25 28.67
CA ASP A 3 -0.06 17.16 28.09
C ASP A 3 0.53 16.82 26.71
N PRO A 4 0.88 15.54 26.46
CA PRO A 4 1.37 15.16 25.15
C PRO A 4 0.25 15.45 24.16
N ILE A 5 0.52 16.32 23.17
CA ILE A 5 -0.38 16.58 22.05
C ILE A 5 -0.61 15.23 21.37
N LYS A 6 -1.74 14.56 21.67
CA LYS A 6 -2.18 13.37 20.95
C LYS A 6 -2.53 13.83 19.53
N HIS A 7 -1.60 13.67 18.59
CA HIS A 7 -1.87 13.96 17.18
C HIS A 7 -2.99 13.05 16.69
N PHE A 8 -4.17 13.65 16.56
CA PHE A 8 -5.39 12.99 16.14
C PHE A 8 -5.19 12.39 14.74
N GLY A 9 -5.14 11.05 14.66
CA GLY A 9 -4.97 10.30 13.42
C GLY A 9 -3.79 9.33 13.38
N PHE A 10 -2.82 9.46 14.30
CA PHE A 10 -1.62 8.63 14.29
C PHE A 10 -1.41 7.91 15.62
N ASP A 11 -2.07 6.77 15.77
CA ASP A 11 -1.80 5.86 16.87
C ASP A 11 -0.66 4.88 16.47
N PRO A 12 0.40 4.72 17.27
CA PRO A 12 1.49 3.79 16.98
C PRO A 12 1.04 2.34 16.74
N ALA A 13 -0.11 1.91 17.29
CA ALA A 13 -0.64 0.57 17.01
C ALA A 13 -1.25 0.41 15.60
N ASN A 14 -1.64 1.51 14.95
CA ASN A 14 -2.14 1.50 13.56
C ASN A 14 -1.01 1.56 12.52
N TYR A 15 0.19 1.96 12.94
CA TYR A 15 1.33 2.10 12.07
C TYR A 15 1.78 0.78 11.44
N LYS A 16 1.57 -0.35 12.14
CA LYS A 16 1.82 -1.69 11.59
C LYS A 16 0.93 -1.98 10.36
N TRP A 17 -0.35 -1.61 10.40
CA TRP A 17 -1.26 -1.79 9.27
C TRP A 17 -0.95 -0.82 8.12
N LEU A 18 -0.54 0.40 8.45
CA LEU A 18 -0.08 1.38 7.47
C LEU A 18 1.12 0.85 6.67
N TYR A 19 2.13 0.30 7.36
CA TYR A 19 3.30 -0.28 6.71
C TYR A 19 2.98 -1.51 5.85
N ILE A 20 2.04 -2.35 6.28
CA ILE A 20 1.58 -3.48 5.48
C ILE A 20 0.96 -2.98 4.17
N GLY A 21 0.06 -2.00 4.24
CA GLY A 21 -0.57 -1.41 3.04
C GLY A 21 0.44 -0.70 2.13
N LEU A 22 1.46 -0.06 2.70
CA LEU A 22 2.56 0.54 1.94
C LEU A 22 3.42 -0.52 1.22
N ALA A 23 3.76 -1.62 1.90
CA ALA A 23 4.52 -2.72 1.31
C ALA A 23 3.78 -3.38 0.14
N ILE A 24 2.45 -3.56 0.27
CA ILE A 24 1.59 -4.07 -0.81
C ILE A 24 1.63 -3.14 -2.03
N ASN A 25 1.52 -1.82 -1.81
CA ASN A 25 1.62 -0.84 -2.90
C ASN A 25 2.99 -0.89 -3.60
N ILE A 26 4.08 -0.91 -2.83
CA ILE A 26 5.45 -1.02 -3.37
C ILE A 26 5.57 -2.28 -4.23
N LEU A 27 5.05 -3.42 -3.76
CA LEU A 27 5.05 -4.66 -4.54
C LEU A 27 4.22 -4.53 -5.83
N GLY A 28 3.05 -3.89 -5.78
CA GLY A 28 2.22 -3.62 -6.95
C GLY A 28 2.93 -2.76 -8.00
N PHE A 29 3.63 -1.71 -7.57
CA PHE A 29 4.44 -0.89 -8.47
C PHE A 29 5.67 -1.62 -8.99
N LEU A 30 6.34 -2.44 -8.18
CA LEU A 30 7.46 -3.28 -8.64
C LEU A 30 7.03 -4.27 -9.74
N LEU A 31 5.83 -4.85 -9.61
CA LEU A 31 5.26 -5.70 -10.65
C LEU A 31 5.03 -4.94 -11.96
N MET A 32 4.71 -3.64 -11.92
CA MET A 32 4.57 -2.79 -13.11
C MET A 32 5.90 -2.43 -13.77
N ILE A 33 6.99 -2.29 -13.00
CA ILE A 33 8.31 -1.89 -13.53
C ILE A 33 8.97 -2.99 -14.36
N GLY A 34 8.58 -4.26 -14.18
CA GLY A 34 9.07 -5.34 -15.04
C GLY A 34 8.61 -5.19 -16.50
N GLY A 35 9.35 -5.79 -17.44
CA GLY A 35 8.91 -5.94 -18.84
C GLY A 35 9.63 -5.13 -19.89
N GLY A 36 10.50 -4.22 -19.48
CA GLY A 36 11.41 -3.57 -20.41
C GLY A 36 12.26 -4.64 -21.09
N SER A 37 12.17 -4.74 -22.41
CA SER A 37 13.13 -5.49 -23.20
C SER A 37 14.47 -4.76 -23.14
N ASP A 38 15.58 -5.47 -22.89
CA ASP A 38 16.93 -4.92 -22.97
C ASP A 38 17.28 -4.44 -24.41
N ASP A 39 16.52 -4.91 -25.41
CA ASP A 39 16.68 -4.55 -26.81
C ASP A 39 15.39 -3.89 -27.35
N PRO A 40 15.40 -2.58 -27.67
CA PRO A 40 14.21 -1.85 -28.13
C PRO A 40 13.66 -2.32 -29.48
N ASN A 41 14.41 -3.17 -30.20
CA ASN A 41 13.98 -3.81 -31.45
C ASN A 41 13.31 -5.17 -31.24
N VAL A 42 13.37 -5.75 -30.04
CA VAL A 42 12.74 -7.03 -29.70
C VAL A 42 11.51 -6.77 -28.86
N PHE A 43 10.34 -6.77 -29.50
CA PHE A 43 9.06 -6.63 -28.83
C PHE A 43 8.73 -7.93 -28.08
N LYS A 44 9.06 -7.99 -26.78
CA LYS A 44 8.63 -9.08 -25.89
C LYS A 44 7.17 -8.88 -25.46
N ALA A 45 6.26 -9.10 -26.41
CA ALA A 45 4.83 -8.94 -26.21
C ALA A 45 4.30 -9.78 -25.02
N ASP A 46 4.82 -10.99 -24.81
CA ASP A 46 4.39 -11.86 -23.72
C ASP A 46 4.75 -11.32 -22.32
N GLU A 47 5.88 -10.61 -22.22
CA GLU A 47 6.31 -10.01 -20.97
C GLU A 47 5.58 -8.68 -20.73
N LEU A 48 5.40 -7.84 -21.77
CA LEU A 48 4.73 -6.54 -21.69
C LEU A 48 3.20 -6.64 -21.53
N PHE A 49 2.56 -7.55 -22.27
CA PHE A 49 1.12 -7.83 -22.23
C PHE A 49 0.78 -8.99 -21.30
N SER A 50 1.62 -9.26 -20.30
CA SER A 50 1.25 -10.19 -19.25
C SER A 50 0.05 -9.62 -18.48
N SER A 51 -1.05 -10.39 -18.43
CA SER A 51 -2.25 -10.06 -17.64
C SER A 51 -1.92 -9.70 -16.18
N VAL A 52 -0.78 -10.15 -15.69
CA VAL A 52 -0.22 -9.81 -14.37
C VAL A 52 0.03 -8.30 -14.22
N ARG A 53 0.56 -7.61 -15.23
CA ARG A 53 0.88 -6.17 -15.11
C ARG A 53 -0.31 -5.26 -15.41
N ILE A 54 -1.17 -5.67 -16.34
CA ILE A 54 -2.34 -4.89 -16.72
C ILE A 54 -3.48 -5.06 -15.71
N THR A 55 -3.59 -6.22 -15.05
CA THR A 55 -4.75 -6.54 -14.20
C THR A 55 -4.36 -6.77 -12.74
N ILE A 56 -3.37 -7.64 -12.48
CA ILE A 56 -3.02 -8.01 -11.11
C ILE A 56 -2.29 -6.87 -10.39
N ALA A 57 -1.37 -6.17 -11.06
CA ALA A 57 -0.62 -5.07 -10.46
C ALA A 57 -1.51 -3.88 -10.06
N PRO A 58 -2.43 -3.37 -10.92
CA PRO A 58 -3.39 -2.34 -10.49
C PRO A 58 -4.32 -2.82 -9.37
N MET A 59 -4.79 -4.07 -9.42
CA MET A 59 -5.60 -4.63 -8.32
C MET A 59 -4.86 -4.64 -6.99
N LEU A 60 -3.57 -5.02 -6.99
CA LEU A 60 -2.74 -5.01 -5.79
C LEU A 60 -2.56 -3.61 -5.22
N ILE A 61 -2.34 -2.61 -6.07
CA ILE A 61 -2.23 -1.20 -5.67
C ILE A 61 -3.54 -0.74 -5.00
N VAL A 62 -4.69 -1.01 -5.64
CA VAL A 62 -6.01 -0.68 -5.07
C VAL A 62 -6.22 -1.37 -3.72
N ALA A 63 -5.90 -2.66 -3.62
CA ALA A 63 -5.98 -3.41 -2.36
C ALA A 63 -5.07 -2.80 -1.28
N GLY A 64 -3.86 -2.38 -1.64
CA GLY A 64 -2.92 -1.68 -0.76
C GLY A 64 -3.51 -0.38 -0.23
N TYR A 65 -4.15 0.43 -1.09
CA TYR A 65 -4.84 1.65 -0.66
C TYR A 65 -6.03 1.38 0.27
N VAL A 66 -6.81 0.33 0.03
CA VAL A 66 -7.91 -0.08 0.94
C VAL A 66 -7.36 -0.43 2.33
N VAL A 67 -6.23 -1.14 2.40
CA VAL A 67 -5.57 -1.48 3.67
C VAL A 67 -5.06 -0.23 4.39
N ILE A 68 -4.45 0.71 3.67
CA ILE A 68 -4.01 2.00 4.23
C ILE A 68 -5.22 2.79 4.77
N PHE A 69 -6.30 2.87 4.00
CA PHE A 69 -7.51 3.56 4.40
C PHE A 69 -8.12 2.94 5.67
N TYR A 70 -8.18 1.61 5.72
CA TYR A 70 -8.59 0.89 6.92
C TYR A 70 -7.66 1.16 8.11
N ALA A 71 -6.33 1.19 7.91
CA ALA A 71 -5.36 1.48 8.97
C ALA A 71 -5.56 2.87 9.57
N ILE A 72 -5.88 3.87 8.74
CA ILE A 72 -6.15 5.24 9.18
C ILE A 72 -7.51 5.33 9.89
N MET A 73 -8.54 4.69 9.33
CA MET A 73 -9.91 4.74 9.87
C MET A 73 -10.08 3.91 11.15
N LYS A 74 -9.26 2.87 11.36
CA LYS A 74 -9.33 1.98 12.52
C LYS A 74 -8.94 2.75 13.78
N ARG A 75 -9.91 3.38 14.44
CA ARG A 75 -9.70 4.07 15.71
C ARG A 75 -9.37 3.05 16.80
N ASN A 76 -8.27 3.26 17.51
CA ASN A 76 -7.80 2.30 18.50
C ASN A 76 -8.68 2.32 19.75
N LYS A 77 -8.92 1.13 20.29
CA LYS A 77 -9.78 0.91 21.47
C LYS A 77 -9.27 1.60 22.74
N LYS A 78 -8.02 2.09 22.77
CA LYS A 78 -7.45 2.87 23.88
C LYS A 78 -8.08 4.27 24.02
N ASP A 79 -8.71 4.80 22.98
CA ASP A 79 -9.48 6.05 23.08
C ASP A 79 -10.84 5.88 23.79
N GLN A 80 -11.29 4.64 24.02
CA GLN A 80 -12.59 4.35 24.64
C GLN A 80 -12.52 4.13 26.16
N THR A 81 -11.34 4.07 26.75
CA THR A 81 -11.18 3.84 28.20
C THR A 81 -11.04 5.14 29.00
N GLU A 82 -11.01 6.31 28.35
CA GLU A 82 -10.88 7.63 29.00
C GLU A 82 -12.09 8.57 28.73
N SER A 83 -13.30 8.05 28.49
CA SER A 83 -14.54 8.86 28.50
C SER A 83 -15.47 8.45 29.63
#